data_AF-A0A2M7BTB2-F1
#
_entry.id   AF-A0A2M7BTB2-F1
#
_cell.length_a   1.000
_cell.length_b   1.000
_cell.length_c   1.000
_cell.angle_alpha   90.00
_cell.angle_beta   90.00
_cell.angle_gamma   90.00
#
_symmetry.space_group_name_H-M   'P 1'
#
loop_
_entity.id
_entity.type
_entity.pdbx_description
1 polymer ?
#
loop_
_entity_poly.entity_id
_entity_poly.type
_entity_poly.pdbx_seq_one_letter_code
_entity_poly.pdbx_strand_id
1 'polypeptide(L)'
;EAFASGELKHGVLTLIQPETPCIVLTAKDSVLKEVVSSAIELKSRGGYIIGVGPTNNKAFDYFIETPDSGPLYSIFYNVVVGQLLGYYLGIGRGTDPDKPRNLAKSVTVK
;
A
#
# COMPACT_ATOMS: atom_id res chain seq x y z
N GLU A 1 5.80 -3.60 5.26
CA GLU A 1 6.97 -2.99 4.61
C GLU A 1 6.59 -2.55 3.19
N ALA A 2 7.38 -1.67 2.57
CA ALA A 2 7.12 -1.18 1.22
C ALA A 2 8.18 -1.72 0.25
N PHE A 3 7.72 -2.21 -0.91
CA PHE A 3 8.57 -2.75 -1.98
C PHE A 3 8.11 -2.20 -3.32
N ALA A 4 9.06 -1.98 -4.24
CA ALA A 4 8.70 -1.73 -5.64
C ALA A 4 8.09 -3.00 -6.24
N SER A 5 7.02 -2.87 -7.04
CA SER A 5 6.30 -4.01 -7.61
C SER A 5 7.20 -4.92 -8.44
N GLY A 6 8.14 -4.34 -9.20
CA GLY A 6 9.11 -5.09 -10.01
C GLY A 6 10.07 -5.96 -9.20
N GLU A 7 10.29 -5.65 -7.93
CA GLU A 7 11.29 -6.32 -7.09
C GLU A 7 10.74 -7.55 -6.35
N LEU A 8 9.43 -7.80 -6.43
CA LEU A 8 8.79 -8.83 -5.61
C LEU A 8 9.36 -10.24 -5.88
N LYS A 9 9.75 -10.50 -7.13
CA LYS A 9 10.31 -11.78 -7.59
C LYS A 9 11.70 -12.08 -7.03
N HIS A 10 12.40 -11.09 -6.49
CA HIS A 10 13.76 -11.23 -5.97
C HIS A 10 13.82 -11.69 -4.50
N GLY A 11 12.68 -12.13 -3.93
CA GLY A 11 12.62 -12.78 -2.63
C GLY A 11 11.41 -12.39 -1.79
N VAL A 12 10.84 -11.20 -2.02
CA VAL A 12 9.71 -10.67 -1.22
C VAL A 12 8.50 -11.59 -1.27
N LEU A 13 8.22 -12.23 -2.42
CA LEU A 13 7.12 -13.20 -2.55
C LEU A 13 7.20 -14.37 -1.55
N THR A 14 8.39 -14.68 -1.02
CA THR A 14 8.56 -15.75 -0.03
C THR A 14 8.05 -15.38 1.37
N LEU A 15 7.87 -14.09 1.65
CA LEU A 15 7.32 -13.60 2.92
C LEU A 15 5.79 -13.71 3.01
N ILE A 16 5.13 -13.92 1.87
CA ILE A 16 3.67 -13.93 1.78
C ILE A 16 3.11 -15.25 2.29
N GLN A 17 2.21 -15.15 3.26
CA GLN A 17 1.43 -16.25 3.80
C GLN A 17 -0.06 -16.03 3.51
N PRO A 18 -0.90 -17.06 3.61
CA PRO A 18 -2.35 -16.91 3.51
C PRO A 18 -2.85 -15.76 4.38
N GLU A 19 -3.73 -14.93 3.82
CA GLU A 19 -4.35 -13.76 4.47
C GLU A 19 -3.40 -12.60 4.81
N THR A 20 -2.14 -12.64 4.37
CA THR A 20 -1.23 -11.49 4.52
C THR A 20 -1.82 -10.29 3.77
N PRO A 21 -2.13 -9.18 4.44
CA PRO A 21 -2.69 -8.01 3.77
C PRO A 21 -1.63 -7.31 2.92
N CYS A 22 -1.90 -7.19 1.63
CA CYS A 22 -1.02 -6.58 0.63
C CYS A 22 -1.69 -5.34 0.03
N ILE A 23 -1.18 -4.16 0.35
CA ILE A 23 -1.68 -2.89 -0.18
C ILE A 23 -0.96 -2.58 -1.49
N VAL A 24 -1.72 -2.46 -2.57
CA VAL A 24 -1.19 -2.20 -3.92
C VAL A 24 -1.63 -0.80 -4.35
N LEU A 25 -0.66 0.11 -4.44
CA LEU A 25 -0.91 1.48 -4.92
C LEU A 25 -0.84 1.51 -6.44
N THR A 26 -1.84 2.11 -7.07
CA THR A 26 -1.97 2.17 -8.53
C THR A 26 -2.28 3.59 -9.01
N ALA A 27 -1.95 3.85 -10.27
CA ALA A 27 -2.33 5.04 -11.02
C ALA A 27 -2.65 4.62 -12.48
N LYS A 28 -3.38 5.46 -13.22
CA LYS A 28 -3.59 5.23 -14.67
C LYS A 28 -2.38 5.72 -15.46
N ASP A 29 -1.30 4.95 -15.41
CA ASP A 29 -0.05 5.26 -16.10
C ASP A 29 0.45 4.06 -16.93
N SER A 30 1.64 4.19 -17.49
CA SER A 30 2.24 3.18 -18.36
C SER A 30 2.62 1.88 -17.64
N VAL A 31 2.70 1.87 -16.30
CA VAL A 31 3.14 0.70 -15.51
C VAL A 31 1.99 -0.02 -14.79
N LEU A 32 0.74 0.44 -14.97
CA LEU A 32 -0.44 -0.15 -14.33
C LEU A 32 -0.56 -1.66 -14.58
N LYS A 33 -0.24 -2.13 -15.80
CA LYS A 33 -0.36 -3.55 -16.15
C LYS A 33 0.63 -4.41 -15.36
N GLU A 34 1.86 -3.93 -15.21
CA GLU A 34 2.95 -4.58 -14.49
C GLU A 34 2.66 -4.60 -12.98
N VAL A 35 2.12 -3.51 -12.44
CA VAL A 35 1.66 -3.44 -11.04
C VAL A 35 0.52 -4.43 -10.78
N VAL A 36 -0.47 -4.50 -11.66
CA VAL A 36 -1.57 -5.47 -11.54
C VAL A 36 -1.07 -6.91 -11.69
N SER A 37 -0.13 -7.19 -12.59
CA SER A 37 0.49 -8.51 -12.71
C SER A 37 1.17 -8.92 -11.40
N SER A 38 1.88 -7.98 -10.76
CA SER A 38 2.52 -8.19 -9.48
C SER A 38 1.50 -8.48 -8.36
N ALA A 39 0.34 -7.81 -8.39
CA ALA A 39 -0.76 -8.07 -7.47
C ALA A 39 -1.36 -9.48 -7.64
N ILE A 40 -1.49 -9.96 -8.89
CA ILE A 40 -1.95 -11.32 -9.19
C ILE A 40 -0.95 -12.36 -8.65
N GLU A 41 0.35 -12.11 -8.78
CA GLU A 41 1.39 -12.98 -8.22
C GLU A 41 1.31 -13.05 -6.70
N LEU A 42 1.13 -11.92 -6.01
CA LEU A 42 0.91 -11.87 -4.57
C LEU A 42 -0.34 -12.67 -4.17
N LYS A 43 -1.44 -12.51 -4.92
CA LYS A 43 -2.69 -13.25 -4.68
C LYS A 43 -2.52 -14.76 -4.82
N SER A 44 -1.76 -15.19 -5.84
CA SER A 44 -1.48 -16.62 -6.07
C SER A 44 -0.72 -17.28 -4.91
N ARG A 45 -0.06 -16.48 -4.07
CA ARG A 45 0.65 -16.92 -2.86
C ARG A 45 -0.21 -16.84 -1.58
N GLY A 46 -1.49 -16.47 -1.72
CA GLY A 46 -2.42 -16.35 -0.59
C GLY A 46 -2.52 -14.95 0.02
N GLY A 47 -1.86 -13.95 -0.58
CA GLY A 47 -1.99 -12.56 -0.12
C GLY A 47 -3.41 -12.03 -0.32
N TYR A 48 -3.91 -11.28 0.65
CA TYR A 48 -5.18 -10.55 0.57
C TYR A 48 -4.95 -9.18 -0.05
N ILE A 49 -5.43 -8.96 -1.27
CA ILE A 49 -5.02 -7.80 -2.07
C ILE A 49 -5.97 -6.63 -1.86
N ILE A 50 -5.43 -5.53 -1.34
CA ILE A 50 -6.12 -4.26 -1.17
C ILE A 50 -5.59 -3.28 -2.22
N GLY A 51 -6.36 -3.05 -3.29
CA GLY A 51 -6.02 -2.09 -4.33
C GLY A 51 -6.38 -0.67 -3.90
N VAL A 52 -5.51 0.30 -4.19
CA VAL A 52 -5.76 1.74 -3.97
C VAL A 52 -5.44 2.48 -5.26
N GLY A 53 -6.39 3.22 -5.80
CA GLY A 53 -6.16 4.00 -7.01
C GLY A 53 -7.43 4.34 -7.78
N PRO A 54 -7.28 4.89 -9.00
CA PRO A 54 -8.40 5.37 -9.82
C PRO A 54 -9.10 4.29 -10.64
N THR A 55 -8.60 3.05 -10.66
CA THR A 55 -9.19 1.95 -11.46
C THR A 55 -9.18 0.64 -10.70
N ASN A 56 -10.35 0.02 -10.59
CA ASN A 56 -10.47 -1.30 -9.97
C ASN A 56 -9.94 -2.41 -10.89
N ASN A 57 -9.55 -3.54 -10.31
CA ASN A 57 -9.15 -4.73 -11.02
C ASN A 57 -9.65 -5.99 -10.29
N LYS A 58 -9.97 -7.05 -11.03
CA LYS A 58 -10.39 -8.35 -10.47
C LYS A 58 -9.32 -9.02 -9.60
N ALA A 59 -8.06 -8.61 -9.73
CA ALA A 59 -6.99 -9.04 -8.86
C ALA A 59 -7.21 -8.58 -7.40
N PHE A 60 -7.93 -7.48 -7.18
CA PHE A 60 -8.12 -6.91 -5.85
C PHE A 60 -9.27 -7.61 -5.12
N ASP A 61 -9.03 -8.02 -3.88
CA ASP A 61 -10.05 -8.56 -2.97
C ASP A 61 -10.86 -7.42 -2.34
N TYR A 62 -10.22 -6.28 -2.12
CA TYR A 62 -10.84 -5.04 -1.71
C TYR A 62 -10.26 -3.87 -2.50
N PHE A 63 -11.07 -2.86 -2.80
CA PHE A 63 -10.64 -1.72 -3.60
C PHE A 63 -11.07 -0.40 -2.96
N ILE A 64 -10.09 0.48 -2.76
CA ILE A 64 -10.29 1.85 -2.31
C ILE A 64 -10.12 2.74 -3.53
N GLU A 65 -11.25 3.22 -4.04
CA GLU A 65 -11.27 4.13 -5.18
C GLU A 65 -10.72 5.51 -4.79
N THR A 66 -9.81 6.04 -5.61
CA THR A 66 -9.29 7.40 -5.49
C THR A 66 -9.59 8.21 -6.76
N PRO A 67 -9.66 9.56 -6.69
CA PRO A 67 -9.86 10.37 -7.87
C PRO A 67 -8.79 10.17 -8.95
N ASP A 68 -9.23 10.11 -10.20
CA ASP A 68 -8.33 10.12 -11.34
C ASP A 68 -7.84 11.55 -11.60
N SER A 69 -6.60 11.83 -11.22
CA SER A 69 -5.93 13.12 -11.39
C SER A 69 -4.75 13.03 -12.36
N GLY A 70 -4.69 11.95 -13.13
CA GLY A 70 -3.58 11.62 -14.00
C GLY A 70 -2.37 11.03 -13.27
N PRO A 71 -1.36 10.56 -14.04
CA PRO A 71 -0.22 9.80 -13.51
C PRO A 71 0.54 10.50 -12.37
N LEU A 72 0.78 11.81 -12.52
CA LEU A 72 1.65 12.55 -11.59
C LEU A 72 0.98 12.83 -10.25
N TYR A 73 -0.33 13.07 -10.24
CA TYR A 73 -1.04 13.54 -9.05
C TYR A 73 -1.79 12.45 -8.29
N SER A 74 -2.00 11.28 -8.91
CA SER A 74 -2.70 10.15 -8.28
C SER A 74 -2.04 9.71 -6.96
N ILE A 75 -0.73 9.90 -6.83
CA ILE A 75 0.03 9.58 -5.61
C ILE A 75 -0.44 10.36 -4.38
N PHE A 76 -0.90 11.61 -4.55
CA PHE A 76 -1.35 12.43 -3.41
C PHE A 76 -2.56 11.82 -2.72
N TYR A 77 -3.51 11.30 -3.49
CA TYR A 77 -4.69 10.61 -2.94
C TYR A 77 -4.31 9.28 -2.29
N ASN A 78 -3.39 8.52 -2.91
CA ASN A 78 -2.90 7.26 -2.34
C ASN A 78 -2.20 7.47 -0.99
N VAL A 79 -1.44 8.57 -0.83
CA VAL A 79 -0.79 8.93 0.44
C VAL A 79 -1.82 9.19 1.54
N VAL A 80 -2.93 9.87 1.25
CA VAL A 80 -3.99 10.13 2.23
C VAL A 80 -4.60 8.83 2.75
N VAL A 81 -4.79 7.84 1.87
CA VAL A 81 -5.26 6.50 2.29
C VAL A 81 -4.27 5.85 3.26
N GLY A 82 -2.97 5.92 2.97
CA GLY A 82 -1.93 5.41 3.87
C GLY A 82 -1.88 6.12 5.22
N GLN A 83 -2.05 7.45 5.23
CA GLN A 83 -2.11 8.26 6.46
C GLN A 83 -3.30 7.86 7.34
N LEU A 84 -4.49 7.74 6.75
CA LEU A 84 -5.71 7.35 7.46
C LEU A 84 -5.60 5.91 8.00
N LEU A 85 -5.04 4.99 7.21
CA LEU A 85 -4.81 3.62 7.65
C LEU A 85 -3.89 3.59 8.88
N GLY A 86 -2.76 4.32 8.85
CA GLY A 86 -1.86 4.41 9.98
C GLY A 86 -2.52 4.99 11.24
N TYR A 87 -3.31 6.06 11.07
CA TYR A 87 -4.07 6.69 12.15
C TYR A 87 -5.07 5.72 12.80
N TYR A 88 -5.93 5.08 12.00
CA TYR A 88 -6.95 4.18 12.53
C TYR A 88 -6.36 2.89 13.11
N LEU A 89 -5.28 2.35 12.54
CA LEU A 89 -4.56 1.23 13.14
C LEU A 89 -3.90 1.63 14.47
N GLY A 90 -3.35 2.84 14.56
CA GLY A 90 -2.76 3.37 15.79
C GLY A 90 -3.80 3.47 16.92
N ILE A 91 -4.94 4.11 16.64
CA ILE A 91 -6.04 4.22 17.62
C ILE A 91 -6.62 2.86 17.95
N GLY A 92 -6.85 2.00 16.94
CA GLY A 92 -7.36 0.64 17.14
C GLY A 92 -6.45 -0.24 18.00
N ARG A 93 -5.15 0.06 18.05
CA ARG A 93 -4.17 -0.60 18.93
C ARG A 93 -3.99 0.09 20.29
N GLY A 94 -4.76 1.14 20.59
CA GLY A 94 -4.65 1.91 21.84
C GLY A 94 -3.37 2.73 21.95
N THR A 95 -2.75 3.10 20.82
CA THR A 95 -1.56 3.94 20.78
C THR A 95 -1.91 5.40 20.49
N ASP A 96 -1.10 6.34 20.98
CA ASP A 96 -1.23 7.78 20.70
C ASP A 96 -0.54 8.11 19.36
N PRO A 97 -1.29 8.48 18.29
CA PRO A 97 -0.70 8.82 17.00
C PRO A 97 0.15 10.11 17.03
N ASP A 98 -0.11 11.02 17.97
CA ASP A 98 0.62 12.29 18.09
C ASP A 98 1.96 12.11 18.82
N LYS A 99 2.05 11.09 19.69
CA LYS A 99 3.24 10.78 20.51
C LYS A 99 3.64 9.31 20.40
N PRO A 100 4.13 8.87 19.22
CA PRO A 100 4.63 7.52 19.06
C PRO A 100 5.83 7.25 19.98
N ARG A 101 5.89 6.04 20.54
CA ARG A 101 6.97 5.63 21.45
C ARG A 101 8.33 5.74 20.75
N ASN A 102 9.34 6.17 21.51
CA ASN A 102 10.75 6.23 21.07
C ASN A 102 11.04 7.21 19.92
N LEU A 103 10.12 8.12 19.60
CA LEU A 103 10.29 9.10 18.53
C LEU A 103 10.10 10.52 19.05
N ALA A 104 10.73 11.47 18.35
CA ALA A 104 10.54 12.90 18.52
C ALA A 104 10.15 13.52 17.18
N LYS A 105 9.42 14.63 17.19
CA LYS A 105 8.97 15.32 15.96
C LYS A 105 10.13 15.77 15.07
N SER A 106 11.28 16.09 15.68
CA SER A 106 12.50 16.45 14.98
C SER A 106 13.69 15.84 15.72
N VAL A 107 14.62 15.25 14.97
CA VAL A 107 15.87 14.71 15.50
C VAL A 107 16.94 15.79 15.34
N THR A 108 17.27 16.48 16.43
CA THR A 108 18.18 17.66 16.41
C THR A 108 19.54 17.39 17.03
N VAL A 109 19.95 16.12 17.13
CA VAL A 109 21.31 15.76 17.59
C VAL A 109 22.30 15.83 16.42
N LYS A 110 23.53 16.29 16.70
CA LYS A 110 24.63 16.32 15.73
C LYS A 110 25.13 14.93 15.39
#